data_AF-A0A2A4NBU1-F1
#
_entry.id   AF-A0A2A4NBU1-F1
#
_cell.length_a   1.000
_cell.length_b   1.000
_cell.length_c   1.000
_cell.angle_alpha   90.00
_cell.angle_beta   90.00
_cell.angle_gamma   90.00
#
_symmetry.space_group_name_H-M   'P 1'
#
loop_
_entity.id
_entity.type
_entity.pdbx_description
1 polymer ?
#
loop_
_entity_poly.entity_id
_entity_poly.type
_entity_poly.pdbx_seq_one_letter_code
_entity_poly.pdbx_strand_id
1 'polypeptide(L)'
;MDEFVVQQMELGKTGKALVVIVRKDFLQTIVDEFLNRKLWLVDVYLGPIVLKNLLPLFEENTCLQLQGMELEISQGEFVSYQKKTNKSWDRYRIGDELIDSNHVLPFACGISTLGFGDTTHIPELLMQVRSESISRRIAIGSQVAFLALVFLILLMNFIRFDAVNEEYSRFSAQLQTGKNLLFRMNDLKDEVAQKESFYVKSGLDTQSKLSYYSDRIASCLPSRLSFNLLG
;
A
#
# COMPACT_ATOMS: atom_id res chain seq x y z
N MET A 1 52.34 -3.37 0.95
CA MET A 1 51.30 -2.85 0.04
C MET A 1 49.92 -2.79 0.69
N ASP A 2 49.72 -3.33 1.90
CA ASP A 2 48.41 -3.35 2.60
C ASP A 2 47.91 -2.01 3.18
N GLU A 3 48.73 -0.95 3.15
CA GLU A 3 48.36 0.36 3.73
C GLU A 3 47.62 1.27 2.74
N PHE A 4 47.56 0.88 1.46
CA PHE A 4 47.00 1.71 0.40
C PHE A 4 45.84 1.01 -0.29
N VAL A 5 44.80 1.79 -0.55
CA VAL A 5 43.73 1.43 -1.45
C VAL A 5 44.08 1.95 -2.84
N VAL A 6 44.03 1.06 -3.83
CA VAL A 6 44.33 1.36 -5.23
C VAL A 6 43.12 1.05 -6.08
N GLN A 7 42.72 2.01 -6.91
CA GLN A 7 41.77 1.82 -8.01
C GLN A 7 42.44 2.18 -9.32
N GLN A 8 42.21 1.39 -10.36
CA GLN A 8 42.81 1.61 -11.67
C GLN A 8 41.75 1.61 -12.77
N MET A 9 41.99 2.42 -13.80
CA MET A 9 41.17 2.52 -15.00
C MET A 9 42.07 2.56 -16.22
N GLU A 10 41.79 1.73 -17.22
CA GLU A 10 42.54 1.73 -18.48
C GLU A 10 42.12 2.92 -19.36
N LEU A 11 43.11 3.57 -20.00
CA LEU A 11 42.94 4.71 -20.89
C LEU A 11 42.97 4.21 -22.34
N GLY A 12 41.80 3.73 -22.79
CA GLY A 12 41.58 3.17 -24.12
C GLY A 12 42.59 2.11 -24.55
N LYS A 13 42.82 1.97 -25.85
CA LYS A 13 43.73 0.95 -26.42
C LYS A 13 45.22 1.30 -26.34
N THR A 14 45.61 2.34 -25.60
CA THR A 14 46.99 2.84 -25.58
C THR A 14 47.90 2.13 -24.57
N GLY A 15 47.36 1.20 -23.77
CA GLY A 15 48.11 0.48 -22.74
C GLY A 15 48.52 1.33 -21.53
N LYS A 16 47.97 2.55 -21.41
CA LYS A 16 48.15 3.42 -20.24
C LYS A 16 47.00 3.20 -19.26
N ALA A 17 47.29 3.27 -17.96
CA ALA A 17 46.28 3.18 -16.92
C ALA A 17 46.36 4.41 -16.01
N LEU A 18 45.18 4.96 -15.68
CA LEU A 18 45.03 5.90 -14.58
C LEU A 18 44.95 5.10 -13.28
N VAL A 19 45.91 5.31 -12.39
CA VAL A 19 45.96 4.67 -11.09
C VAL A 19 45.74 5.71 -10.02
N VAL A 20 44.70 5.54 -9.22
CA VAL A 20 44.38 6.37 -8.07
C VAL A 20 44.73 5.61 -6.80
N ILE A 21 45.57 6.22 -5.97
CA ILE A 21 46.09 5.63 -4.74
C ILE A 21 45.70 6.53 -3.57
N VAL A 22 45.12 5.94 -2.53
CA VAL A 22 44.82 6.63 -1.27
C VAL A 22 45.27 5.79 -0.08
N ARG A 23 45.68 6.44 1.01
CA ARG A 23 46.00 5.75 2.27
C ARG A 23 44.71 5.21 2.92
N LYS A 24 44.76 3.96 3.39
CA LYS A 24 43.62 3.30 4.04
C LYS A 24 43.14 4.05 5.28
N ASP A 25 44.07 4.53 6.12
CA ASP A 25 43.75 5.27 7.35
C ASP A 25 42.97 6.57 7.06
N PHE A 26 43.35 7.26 5.99
CA PHE A 26 42.65 8.47 5.57
C PHE A 26 41.24 8.17 5.07
N LEU A 27 41.10 7.12 4.26
CA LEU A 27 39.79 6.68 3.78
C LEU A 27 38.90 6.23 4.95
N GLN A 28 39.46 5.51 5.92
CA GLN A 28 38.74 5.06 7.11
C GLN A 28 38.20 6.24 7.91
N THR A 29 39.02 7.28 8.11
CA THR A 29 38.61 8.49 8.84
C THR A 29 37.38 9.15 8.19
N ILE A 30 37.36 9.20 6.84
CA ILE A 30 36.21 9.73 6.09
C ILE A 30 34.99 8.84 6.29
N VAL A 31 35.13 7.52 6.10
CA VAL A 31 34.03 6.56 6.25
C VAL A 31 33.44 6.63 7.66
N ASP A 32 34.28 6.65 8.69
CA ASP A 32 33.86 6.74 10.08
C ASP A 32 33.11 8.05 10.37
N GLU A 33 33.50 9.17 9.75
CA GLU A 33 32.77 10.43 9.90
C GLU A 33 31.33 10.32 9.37
N PHE A 34 31.13 9.68 8.21
CA PHE A 34 29.79 9.45 7.66
C PHE A 34 28.97 8.48 8.52
N LEU A 35 29.58 7.40 9.00
CA LEU A 35 28.92 6.43 9.88
C LEU A 35 28.52 7.05 11.23
N ASN A 36 29.38 7.88 11.82
CA ASN A 36 29.10 8.60 13.07
C ASN A 36 27.93 9.58 12.93
N ARG A 37 27.74 10.17 11.74
CA ARG A 37 26.60 11.02 11.42
C ARG A 37 25.33 10.24 11.07
N LYS A 38 25.35 8.90 11.20
CA LYS A 38 24.25 7.99 10.81
C LYS A 38 23.89 8.09 9.33
N LEU A 39 24.81 8.56 8.50
CA LEU A 39 24.64 8.61 7.05
C LEU A 39 25.00 7.25 6.46
N TRP A 40 24.19 6.77 5.52
CA TRP A 40 24.41 5.48 4.90
C TRP A 40 25.33 5.64 3.71
N LEU A 41 26.48 5.01 3.81
CA LEU A 41 27.44 4.95 2.73
C LEU A 41 27.08 3.77 1.85
N VAL A 42 26.82 4.02 0.56
CA VAL A 42 26.41 2.99 -0.40
C VAL A 42 27.62 2.47 -1.17
N ASP A 43 28.51 3.38 -1.57
CA ASP A 43 29.72 3.08 -2.32
C ASP A 43 30.75 4.21 -2.19
N VAL A 44 32.02 3.93 -2.42
CA VAL A 44 33.09 4.94 -2.51
C VAL A 44 33.92 4.73 -3.76
N TYR A 45 34.02 5.80 -4.55
CA TYR A 45 34.86 5.87 -5.73
C TYR A 45 36.03 6.80 -5.48
N LEU A 46 37.20 6.43 -5.98
CA LEU A 46 38.41 7.24 -5.88
C LEU A 46 38.67 7.95 -7.21
N GLY A 47 38.69 9.28 -7.14
CA GLY A 47 38.97 10.12 -8.31
C GLY A 47 37.90 9.99 -9.42
N PRO A 48 38.27 10.25 -10.68
CA PRO A 48 37.33 10.30 -11.79
C PRO A 48 36.97 8.93 -12.38
N ILE A 49 37.38 7.83 -11.75
CA ILE A 49 37.17 6.46 -12.27
C ILE A 49 35.69 6.15 -12.45
N VAL A 50 34.84 6.73 -11.59
CA VAL A 50 33.37 6.58 -11.65
C VAL A 50 32.76 7.06 -12.96
N LEU A 51 33.43 7.96 -13.69
CA LEU A 51 32.95 8.50 -14.96
C LEU A 51 32.91 7.46 -16.07
N LYS A 52 33.58 6.31 -15.91
CA LYS A 52 33.46 5.16 -16.82
C LYS A 52 31.99 4.78 -17.05
N ASN A 53 31.17 4.89 -16.01
CA ASN A 53 29.74 4.52 -16.07
C ASN A 53 28.91 5.49 -16.93
N LEU A 54 29.44 6.70 -17.18
CA LEU A 54 28.79 7.73 -18.00
C LEU A 54 29.36 7.82 -19.42
N LEU A 55 30.42 7.07 -19.75
CA LEU A 55 31.04 7.08 -21.08
C LEU A 55 30.02 6.93 -22.23
N PRO A 56 29.01 6.03 -22.15
CA PRO A 56 28.03 5.88 -23.23
C PRO A 56 27.10 7.09 -23.41
N LEU A 57 27.05 8.00 -22.44
CA LEU A 57 26.13 9.15 -22.41
C LEU A 57 26.80 10.46 -22.86
N PHE A 58 28.12 10.45 -23.05
CA PHE A 58 28.85 11.62 -23.57
C PHE A 58 28.83 11.65 -25.09
N GLU A 59 28.83 12.87 -25.65
CA GLU A 59 29.02 13.08 -27.08
C GLU A 59 30.46 12.68 -27.50
N GLU A 60 30.63 12.26 -28.75
CA GLU A 60 31.94 11.91 -29.30
C GLU A 60 32.89 13.12 -29.22
N ASN A 61 34.12 12.91 -28.71
CA ASN A 61 35.18 13.93 -28.59
C ASN A 61 34.88 15.03 -27.56
N THR A 62 34.34 14.65 -26.40
CA THR A 62 34.11 15.58 -25.28
C THR A 62 35.38 15.76 -24.44
N CYS A 63 35.77 17.01 -24.18
CA CYS A 63 36.81 17.35 -23.21
C CYS A 63 36.16 17.81 -21.90
N LEU A 64 36.28 16.99 -20.86
CA LEU A 64 35.76 17.27 -19.53
C LEU A 64 36.81 17.99 -18.68
N GLN A 65 36.54 19.25 -18.38
CA GLN A 65 37.30 20.06 -17.43
C GLN A 65 36.60 20.00 -16.08
N LEU A 66 37.21 19.26 -15.15
CA LEU A 66 36.78 19.11 -13.77
C LEU A 66 37.72 19.88 -12.86
N GLN A 67 37.36 20.06 -11.60
CA GLN A 67 38.22 20.75 -10.65
C GLN A 67 39.56 20.02 -10.48
N GLY A 68 40.65 20.61 -10.98
CA GLY A 68 42.00 20.06 -10.83
C GLY A 68 42.41 19.07 -11.91
N MET A 69 41.53 18.74 -12.88
CA MET A 69 41.81 17.73 -13.90
C MET A 69 41.05 17.98 -15.20
N GLU A 70 41.64 17.55 -16.30
CA GLU A 70 41.03 17.52 -17.62
C GLU A 70 41.10 16.08 -18.14
N LEU A 71 39.96 15.61 -18.64
CA LEU A 71 39.77 14.27 -19.19
C LEU A 71 39.27 14.40 -20.62
N GLU A 72 39.96 13.74 -21.54
CA GLU A 72 39.55 13.70 -22.94
C GLU A 72 38.86 12.37 -23.22
N ILE A 73 37.63 12.45 -23.72
CA ILE A 73 36.82 11.30 -24.12
C ILE A 73 36.73 11.29 -25.64
N SER A 74 37.21 10.23 -26.27
CA SER A 74 37.05 10.02 -27.71
C SER A 74 36.60 8.58 -27.96
N GLN A 75 35.67 8.40 -28.89
CA GLN A 75 35.15 7.08 -29.28
C GLN A 75 34.63 6.24 -28.09
N GLY A 76 34.05 6.88 -27.07
CA GLY A 76 33.53 6.20 -25.89
C GLY A 76 34.59 5.66 -24.91
N GLU A 77 35.85 6.05 -25.07
CA GLU A 77 36.96 5.69 -24.18
C GLU A 77 37.67 6.96 -23.66
N PHE A 78 38.28 6.85 -22.47
CA PHE A 78 39.17 7.90 -21.98
C PHE A 78 40.52 7.82 -22.69
N VAL A 79 40.90 8.90 -23.37
CA VAL A 79 42.15 8.97 -24.15
C VAL A 79 43.28 9.63 -23.37
N SER A 80 42.96 10.65 -22.57
CA SER A 80 43.96 11.49 -21.93
C SER A 80 43.50 11.98 -20.55
N TYR A 81 44.47 12.11 -19.64
CA TYR A 81 44.31 12.72 -18.34
C TYR A 81 45.40 13.79 -18.16
N GLN A 82 45.00 15.01 -17.84
CA GLN A 82 45.91 16.09 -17.50
C GLN A 82 45.50 16.75 -16.18
N LYS A 83 46.46 16.98 -15.29
CA LYS A 83 46.22 17.77 -14.08
C LYS A 83 46.24 19.25 -14.46
N LYS A 84 45.09 19.91 -14.43
CA LYS A 84 44.96 21.35 -14.68
C LYS A 84 44.44 22.05 -13.42
N THR A 85 45.20 23.01 -12.91
CA THR A 85 44.82 23.78 -11.71
C THR A 85 43.79 24.88 -12.00
N ASN A 86 43.45 25.08 -13.28
CA ASN A 86 42.53 26.15 -13.67
C ASN A 86 41.08 25.72 -13.44
N LYS A 87 40.29 26.61 -12.83
CA LYS A 87 38.86 26.38 -12.62
C LYS A 87 38.11 26.89 -13.84
N SER A 88 37.70 25.99 -14.74
CA SER A 88 36.64 26.33 -15.70
C SER A 88 35.28 25.91 -15.13
N TRP A 89 34.28 26.73 -15.37
CA TRP A 89 32.89 26.42 -15.10
C TRP A 89 32.21 26.18 -16.43
N ASP A 90 32.37 24.96 -16.92
CA ASP A 90 31.68 24.50 -18.13
C ASP A 90 30.45 23.66 -17.77
N ARG A 91 29.51 23.64 -18.71
CA ARG A 91 28.33 22.78 -18.67
C ARG A 91 28.47 21.70 -19.72
N TYR A 92 28.28 20.46 -19.31
CA TYR A 92 28.40 19.29 -20.16
C TYR A 92 27.03 18.71 -20.43
N ARG A 93 26.81 18.30 -21.68
CA ARG A 93 25.62 17.56 -22.06
C ARG A 93 25.83 16.09 -21.75
N ILE A 94 24.98 15.52 -20.91
CA ILE A 94 24.97 14.10 -20.55
C ILE A 94 23.58 13.57 -20.89
N GLY A 95 23.48 12.81 -21.98
CA GLY A 95 22.17 12.50 -22.58
C GLY A 95 21.44 13.77 -23.02
N ASP A 96 20.23 13.99 -22.49
CA ASP A 96 19.40 15.16 -22.80
C ASP A 96 19.57 16.33 -21.80
N GLU A 97 20.36 16.15 -20.73
CA GLU A 97 20.51 17.14 -19.67
C GLU A 97 21.84 17.90 -19.75
N LEU A 98 21.83 19.15 -19.30
CA LEU A 98 23.03 19.99 -19.15
C LEU A 98 23.44 20.02 -17.67
N ILE A 99 24.60 19.46 -17.37
CA ILE A 99 25.13 19.30 -16.01
C ILE A 99 26.38 20.16 -15.85
N ASP A 100 26.47 20.95 -14.78
CA ASP A 100 27.67 21.73 -14.47
C ASP A 100 28.85 20.81 -14.12
N SER A 101 30.07 21.23 -14.46
CA SER A 101 31.31 20.48 -14.19
C SER A 101 31.44 19.97 -12.74
N ASN A 102 30.97 20.75 -11.76
CA ASN A 102 31.01 20.40 -10.34
C ASN A 102 30.07 19.24 -9.96
N HIS A 103 29.02 19.02 -10.74
CA HIS A 103 27.98 18.03 -10.47
C HIS A 103 28.17 16.74 -11.27
N VAL A 104 29.03 16.73 -12.29
CA VAL A 104 29.29 15.55 -13.13
C VAL A 104 29.79 14.35 -12.31
N LEU A 105 30.74 14.57 -11.40
CA LEU A 105 31.29 13.50 -10.54
C LEU A 105 30.24 12.94 -9.55
N PRO A 106 29.54 13.77 -8.75
CA PRO A 106 28.42 13.30 -7.92
C PRO A 106 27.33 12.58 -8.72
N PHE A 107 27.01 13.07 -9.91
CA PHE A 107 26.02 12.45 -10.79
C PHE A 107 26.45 11.05 -11.24
N ALA A 108 27.72 10.90 -11.65
CA ALA A 108 28.30 9.60 -11.99
C ALA A 108 28.23 8.60 -10.82
N CYS A 109 28.54 9.07 -9.61
CA CYS A 109 28.38 8.28 -8.39
C CYS A 109 26.92 7.84 -8.21
N GLY A 110 25.96 8.73 -8.38
CA GLY A 110 24.53 8.38 -8.31
C GLY A 110 24.14 7.27 -9.30
N ILE A 111 24.49 7.43 -10.58
CA ILE A 111 24.17 6.46 -11.64
C ILE A 111 24.83 5.10 -11.37
N SER A 112 26.06 5.08 -10.84
CA SER A 112 26.75 3.83 -10.50
C SER A 112 25.96 2.96 -9.51
N THR A 113 25.23 3.58 -8.57
CA THR A 113 24.43 2.85 -7.57
C THR A 113 23.18 2.18 -8.16
N LEU A 114 22.77 2.55 -9.38
CA LEU A 114 21.62 1.99 -10.08
C LEU A 114 21.97 0.69 -10.84
N GLY A 115 23.23 0.24 -10.80
CA GLY A 115 23.64 -1.06 -11.34
C GLY A 115 24.35 -1.03 -12.69
N PHE A 116 24.79 0.15 -13.15
CA PHE A 116 25.51 0.32 -14.42
C PHE A 116 27.04 0.24 -14.30
N GLY A 117 27.58 -0.11 -13.12
CA GLY A 117 29.01 -0.13 -12.87
C GLY A 117 29.60 -1.53 -12.68
N ASP A 118 30.58 -1.88 -13.51
CA ASP A 118 31.53 -2.96 -13.23
C ASP A 118 32.43 -2.53 -12.07
N THR A 119 32.10 -2.98 -10.87
CA THR A 119 32.90 -2.73 -9.67
C THR A 119 34.08 -3.71 -9.63
N THR A 120 35.00 -3.57 -10.56
CA THR A 120 36.27 -4.29 -10.56
C THR A 120 37.20 -3.62 -9.55
N HIS A 121 37.48 -4.32 -8.44
CA HIS A 121 38.32 -3.90 -7.31
C HIS A 121 37.70 -2.89 -6.35
N ILE A 122 36.67 -3.34 -5.64
CA ILE A 122 36.26 -2.75 -4.37
C ILE A 122 37.15 -3.36 -3.26
N PRO A 123 37.90 -2.55 -2.50
CA PRO A 123 38.61 -3.00 -1.29
C PRO A 123 37.68 -3.68 -0.29
N GLU A 124 38.19 -4.64 0.47
CA GLU A 124 37.41 -5.43 1.45
C GLU A 124 36.60 -4.55 2.43
N LEU A 125 37.13 -3.38 2.81
CA LEU A 125 36.44 -2.39 3.64
C LEU A 125 35.13 -1.87 3.02
N LEU A 126 35.14 -1.68 1.70
CA LEU A 126 34.00 -1.19 0.94
C LEU A 126 33.02 -2.32 0.58
N MET A 127 33.49 -3.57 0.54
CA MET A 127 32.61 -4.74 0.45
C MET A 127 31.73 -4.90 1.68
N GLN A 128 32.26 -4.65 2.89
CA GLN A 128 31.46 -4.68 4.11
C GLN A 128 30.34 -3.64 4.06
N VAL A 129 30.66 -2.39 3.74
CA VAL A 129 29.67 -1.30 3.61
C VAL A 129 28.60 -1.61 2.55
N ARG A 130 29.00 -2.15 1.40
CA ARG A 130 28.05 -2.55 0.34
C ARG A 130 27.17 -3.73 0.79
N SER A 131 27.73 -4.72 1.47
CA SER A 131 26.98 -5.88 1.97
C SER A 131 25.95 -5.49 3.03
N GLU A 132 26.28 -4.53 3.90
CA GLU A 132 25.36 -3.95 4.86
C GLU A 132 24.23 -3.19 4.16
N SER A 133 24.54 -2.41 3.13
CA SER A 133 23.53 -1.70 2.34
C SER A 133 22.57 -2.66 1.61
N ILE A 134 23.07 -3.76 1.03
CA ILE A 134 22.24 -4.74 0.32
C ILE A 134 21.36 -5.50 1.32
N SER A 135 21.94 -5.99 2.41
CA SER A 135 21.21 -6.72 3.46
C SER A 135 20.09 -5.87 4.05
N ARG A 136 20.31 -4.57 4.18
CA ARG A 136 19.31 -3.64 4.70
C ARG A 136 18.21 -3.31 3.69
N ARG A 137 18.52 -3.22 2.38
CA ARG A 137 17.49 -3.13 1.33
C ARG A 137 16.59 -4.35 1.31
N ILE A 138 17.18 -5.55 1.43
CA ILE A 138 16.42 -6.81 1.54
C ILE A 138 15.59 -6.81 2.82
N ALA A 139 16.13 -6.35 3.94
CA ALA A 139 15.40 -6.24 5.21
C ALA A 139 14.17 -5.34 5.08
N ILE A 140 14.29 -4.15 4.47
CA ILE A 140 13.16 -3.24 4.24
C ILE A 140 12.13 -3.90 3.31
N GLY A 141 12.57 -4.54 2.23
CA GLY A 141 11.68 -5.28 1.32
C GLY A 141 10.93 -6.40 2.05
N SER A 142 11.61 -7.14 2.93
CA SER A 142 11.00 -8.21 3.73
C SER A 142 9.99 -7.69 4.75
N GLN A 143 10.22 -6.51 5.34
CA GLN A 143 9.28 -5.87 6.26
C GLN A 143 8.00 -5.46 5.54
N VAL A 144 8.13 -4.87 4.35
CA VAL A 144 6.97 -4.49 3.52
C VAL A 144 6.20 -5.74 3.07
N ALA A 145 6.90 -6.78 2.64
CA ALA A 145 6.28 -8.05 2.24
C ALA A 145 5.54 -8.72 3.41
N PHE A 146 6.15 -8.72 4.60
CA PHE A 146 5.51 -9.24 5.81
C PHE A 146 4.26 -8.44 6.18
N LEU A 147 4.32 -7.11 6.11
CA LEU A 147 3.16 -6.26 6.39
C LEU A 147 2.02 -6.51 5.38
N ALA A 148 2.35 -6.66 4.09
CA ALA A 148 1.39 -6.99 3.05
C ALA A 148 0.73 -8.36 3.28
N LEU A 149 1.51 -9.35 3.72
CA LEU A 149 1.00 -10.69 4.06
C LEU A 149 0.06 -10.65 5.27
N VAL A 150 0.44 -9.94 6.33
CA VAL A 150 -0.42 -9.75 7.51
C VAL A 150 -1.72 -9.04 7.10
N PHE A 151 -1.62 -7.99 6.30
CA PHE A 151 -2.79 -7.26 5.78
C PHE A 151 -3.71 -8.17 4.97
N LEU A 152 -3.18 -9.02 4.09
CA LEU A 152 -3.98 -9.98 3.31
C LEU A 152 -4.72 -10.99 4.19
N ILE A 153 -4.06 -11.51 5.23
CA ILE A 153 -4.69 -12.43 6.19
C ILE A 153 -5.84 -11.74 6.93
N LEU A 154 -5.62 -10.51 7.41
CA LEU A 154 -6.65 -9.72 8.06
C LEU A 154 -7.81 -9.39 7.12
N LEU A 155 -7.53 -9.06 5.86
CA LEU A 155 -8.55 -8.76 4.86
C LEU A 155 -9.41 -10.00 4.57
N MET A 156 -8.80 -11.17 4.41
CA MET A 156 -9.53 -12.42 4.20
C MET A 156 -10.38 -12.78 5.42
N ASN A 157 -9.86 -12.54 6.64
CA ASN A 157 -10.62 -12.72 7.87
C ASN A 157 -11.82 -11.77 7.94
N PHE A 158 -11.61 -10.49 7.61
CA PHE A 158 -12.66 -9.49 7.58
C PHE A 158 -13.80 -9.84 6.61
N ILE A 159 -13.48 -10.25 5.38
CA ILE A 159 -14.49 -10.66 4.39
C ILE A 159 -15.32 -11.85 4.91
N ARG A 160 -14.65 -12.84 5.53
CA ARG A 160 -15.35 -13.99 6.10
C ARG A 160 -16.23 -13.59 7.29
N PHE A 161 -15.73 -12.72 8.16
CA PHE A 161 -16.47 -12.21 9.30
C PHE A 161 -17.71 -11.44 8.84
N ASP A 162 -17.59 -10.60 7.81
CA ASP A 162 -18.69 -9.80 7.27
C ASP A 162 -19.81 -10.70 6.70
N ALA A 163 -19.44 -11.72 5.92
CA ALA A 163 -20.40 -12.69 5.39
C ALA A 163 -21.17 -13.44 6.49
N VAL A 164 -20.48 -13.88 7.55
CA VAL A 164 -21.12 -14.55 8.69
C VAL A 164 -22.02 -13.58 9.47
N ASN A 165 -21.59 -12.32 9.62
CA ASN A 165 -22.36 -11.30 10.32
C ASN A 165 -23.64 -10.92 9.56
N GLU A 166 -23.58 -10.86 8.24
CA GLU A 166 -24.75 -10.66 7.38
C GLU A 166 -25.74 -11.82 7.52
N GLU A 167 -25.25 -13.06 7.49
CA GLU A 167 -26.09 -14.26 7.67
C GLU A 167 -26.74 -14.29 9.06
N TYR A 168 -25.96 -13.97 10.10
CA TYR A 168 -26.46 -13.84 11.48
C TYR A 168 -27.55 -12.76 11.60
N SER A 169 -27.34 -11.60 10.99
CA SER A 169 -28.33 -10.51 10.97
C SER A 169 -29.63 -10.95 10.29
N ARG A 170 -29.52 -11.66 9.15
CA ARG A 170 -30.67 -12.23 8.44
C ARG A 170 -31.45 -13.23 9.29
N PHE A 171 -30.76 -14.17 9.94
CA PHE A 171 -31.42 -15.14 10.83
C PHE A 171 -32.05 -14.47 12.05
N SER A 172 -31.39 -13.46 12.63
CA SER A 172 -31.93 -12.68 13.75
C SER A 172 -33.23 -11.96 13.35
N ALA A 173 -33.27 -11.34 12.17
CA ALA A 173 -34.47 -10.68 11.64
C ALA A 173 -35.62 -11.67 11.38
N GLN A 174 -35.33 -12.86 10.85
CA GLN A 174 -36.33 -13.92 10.67
C GLN A 174 -36.87 -14.41 12.01
N LEU A 175 -36.01 -14.61 13.00
CA LEU A 175 -36.40 -15.01 14.35
C LEU A 175 -37.32 -13.98 15.01
N GLN A 176 -36.99 -12.69 14.90
CA GLN A 176 -37.84 -11.62 15.42
C GLN A 176 -39.20 -11.60 14.72
N THR A 177 -39.23 -11.76 13.40
CA THR A 177 -40.47 -11.83 12.63
C THR A 177 -41.34 -13.02 13.05
N GLY A 178 -40.72 -14.20 13.22
CA GLY A 178 -41.41 -15.40 13.70
C GLY A 178 -41.98 -15.24 15.11
N LYS A 179 -41.21 -14.62 16.03
CA LYS A 179 -41.72 -14.28 17.37
C LYS A 179 -42.92 -13.34 17.30
N ASN A 180 -42.85 -12.30 16.48
CA ASN A 180 -43.96 -11.36 16.30
C ASN A 180 -45.22 -12.04 15.74
N LEU A 181 -45.06 -12.98 14.81
CA LEU A 181 -46.17 -13.79 14.28
C LEU A 181 -46.78 -14.69 15.37
N LEU A 182 -45.96 -15.33 16.22
CA LEU A 182 -46.45 -16.12 17.34
C LEU A 182 -47.22 -15.27 18.36
N PHE A 183 -46.72 -14.07 18.67
CA PHE A 183 -47.45 -13.13 19.54
C PHE A 183 -48.81 -12.76 18.94
N ARG A 184 -48.85 -12.36 17.67
CA ARG A 184 -50.12 -12.07 16.98
C ARG A 184 -51.06 -13.26 16.96
N MET A 185 -50.54 -14.47 16.74
CA MET A 185 -51.37 -15.67 16.72
C MET A 185 -52.00 -15.95 18.10
N ASN A 186 -51.25 -15.73 19.18
CA ASN A 186 -51.77 -15.83 20.53
C ASN A 186 -52.82 -14.73 20.80
N ASP A 187 -52.55 -13.49 20.40
CA ASP A 187 -53.51 -12.38 20.55
C ASP A 187 -54.82 -12.65 19.82
N LEU A 188 -54.76 -13.12 18.56
CA LEU A 188 -55.96 -13.50 17.79
C LEU A 188 -56.70 -14.67 18.43
N LYS A 189 -55.97 -15.65 18.97
CA LYS A 189 -56.57 -16.81 19.65
C LYS A 189 -57.32 -16.37 20.92
N ASP A 190 -56.73 -15.46 21.68
CA ASP A 190 -57.36 -14.89 22.87
C ASP A 190 -58.57 -14.04 22.50
N GLU A 191 -58.50 -13.28 21.40
CA GLU A 191 -59.65 -12.50 20.88
C GLU A 191 -60.80 -13.41 20.44
N VAL A 192 -60.50 -14.51 19.74
CA VAL A 192 -61.50 -15.52 19.35
C VAL A 192 -62.13 -16.15 20.59
N ALA A 193 -61.33 -16.58 21.56
CA ALA A 193 -61.83 -17.16 22.81
C ALA A 193 -62.71 -16.16 23.59
N GLN A 194 -62.35 -14.88 23.61
CA GLN A 194 -63.17 -13.83 24.20
C GLN A 194 -64.51 -13.67 23.46
N LYS A 195 -64.49 -13.61 22.12
CA LYS A 195 -65.71 -13.52 21.30
C LYS A 195 -66.62 -14.74 21.49
N GLU A 196 -66.07 -15.95 21.48
CA GLU A 196 -66.84 -17.17 21.77
C GLU A 196 -67.46 -17.14 23.16
N SER A 197 -66.68 -16.76 24.19
CA SER A 197 -67.19 -16.64 25.56
C SER A 197 -68.30 -15.57 25.66
N PHE A 198 -68.19 -14.49 24.89
CA PHE A 198 -69.21 -13.45 24.81
C PHE A 198 -70.47 -13.96 24.10
N TYR A 199 -70.36 -14.69 22.99
CA TYR A 199 -71.50 -15.32 22.32
C TYR A 199 -72.26 -16.28 23.23
N VAL A 200 -71.54 -17.13 23.98
CA VAL A 200 -72.13 -18.07 24.94
C VAL A 200 -72.80 -17.32 26.10
N LYS A 201 -72.12 -16.32 26.69
CA LYS A 201 -72.65 -15.55 27.82
C LYS A 201 -73.81 -14.61 27.46
N SER A 202 -73.81 -14.07 26.25
CA SER A 202 -74.86 -13.13 25.78
C SER A 202 -76.18 -13.84 25.46
N GLY A 203 -76.22 -15.17 25.50
CA GLY A 203 -77.45 -15.93 25.32
C GLY A 203 -78.10 -15.74 23.96
N LEU A 204 -77.36 -15.31 22.94
CA LEU A 204 -77.87 -15.10 21.57
C LEU A 204 -78.40 -16.40 20.93
N ASP A 205 -78.00 -17.56 21.45
CA ASP A 205 -78.58 -18.86 21.10
C ASP A 205 -80.06 -18.99 21.57
N THR A 206 -80.48 -18.23 22.60
CA THR A 206 -81.87 -18.17 23.06
C THR A 206 -82.73 -17.17 22.28
N GLN A 207 -82.13 -16.26 21.50
CA GLN A 207 -82.88 -15.28 20.70
C GLN A 207 -83.69 -15.97 19.58
N SER A 208 -83.19 -17.10 19.04
CA SER A 208 -83.95 -17.95 18.12
C SER A 208 -85.27 -18.45 18.74
N LYS A 209 -85.26 -18.77 20.04
CA LYS A 209 -86.46 -19.17 20.78
C LYS A 209 -87.39 -17.98 21.02
N LEU A 210 -86.85 -16.78 21.24
CA LEU A 210 -87.62 -15.56 21.43
C LEU A 210 -88.39 -15.15 20.15
N SER A 211 -87.76 -15.27 18.97
CA SER A 211 -88.45 -15.12 17.69
C SER A 211 -89.52 -16.19 17.50
N TYR A 212 -89.24 -17.46 17.81
CA TYR A 212 -90.23 -18.55 17.74
C TYR A 212 -91.45 -18.32 18.65
N TYR A 213 -91.24 -17.87 19.89
CA TYR A 213 -92.34 -17.56 20.82
C TYR A 213 -93.08 -16.28 20.45
N SER A 214 -92.39 -15.26 19.91
CA SER A 214 -93.03 -14.03 19.42
C SER A 214 -93.97 -14.32 18.26
N ASP A 215 -93.57 -15.18 17.33
CA ASP A 215 -94.38 -15.59 16.19
C ASP A 215 -95.61 -16.41 16.62
N ARG A 216 -95.43 -17.29 17.63
CA ARG A 216 -96.56 -18.00 18.25
C ARG A 216 -97.54 -17.05 18.95
N ILE A 217 -97.05 -16.05 19.69
CA ILE A 217 -97.91 -15.06 20.35
C ILE A 217 -98.67 -14.22 19.31
N ALA A 218 -98.00 -13.81 18.23
CA ALA A 218 -98.64 -13.11 17.11
C ALA A 218 -99.72 -13.99 16.43
N SER A 219 -99.46 -15.30 16.29
CA SER A 219 -100.43 -16.25 15.71
C SER A 219 -101.64 -16.55 16.61
N CYS A 220 -101.53 -16.29 17.92
CA CYS A 220 -102.62 -16.46 18.89
C CYS A 220 -103.43 -15.18 19.13
N LEU A 221 -103.07 -14.05 18.50
CA LEU A 221 -103.84 -12.81 18.59
C LEU A 221 -105.10 -12.91 17.70
N PRO A 222 -106.32 -12.85 18.24
CA PRO A 222 -107.53 -12.88 17.44
C PRO A 222 -107.66 -11.59 16.60
N SER A 223 -108.16 -11.73 15.37
CA SER A 223 -108.21 -10.71 14.29
C SER A 223 -109.10 -9.48 14.56
N ARG A 224 -109.44 -9.18 15.82
CA ARG A 224 -110.41 -8.13 16.20
C ARG A 224 -109.87 -7.17 17.27
N LEU A 225 -108.70 -6.59 17.04
CA LEU A 225 -108.31 -5.35 17.70
C LEU A 225 -108.17 -4.25 16.64
N SER A 226 -109.28 -3.61 16.32
CA SER A 226 -109.26 -2.30 15.66
C SER A 226 -108.95 -1.25 16.71
N PHE A 227 -107.80 -0.59 16.61
CA PHE A 227 -107.52 0.63 17.37
C PHE A 227 -108.46 1.73 16.89
N ASN A 228 -109.56 1.96 17.62
CA ASN A 228 -110.37 3.17 17.43
C ASN A 228 -109.61 4.33 18.05
N LEU A 229 -109.10 5.19 17.18
CA LEU A 229 -108.53 6.49 17.53
C LEU A 229 -109.69 7.42 17.92
N LEU A 230 -109.74 7.84 19.17
CA LEU A 230 -110.75 8.74 19.74
C LEU A 230 -110.02 9.84 20.51
N GLY A 231 -110.14 11.09 20.04
CA GLY A 231 -109.66 12.31 20.70
C GLY A 231 -108.46 12.95 20.03
#